data_AF-A0A9Q3KW28-F1
#
_entry.id   AF-A0A9Q3KW28-F1
#
_cell.length_a   1.000
_cell.length_b   1.000
_cell.length_c   1.000
_cell.angle_alpha   90.00
_cell.angle_beta   90.00
_cell.angle_gamma   90.00
#
_symmetry.space_group_name_H-M   'P 1'
#
loop_
_entity.id
_entity.type
_entity.pdbx_description
1 polymer ?
#
loop_
_entity_poly.entity_id
_entity_poly.type
_entity_poly.pdbx_seq_one_letter_code
_entity_poly.pdbx_strand_id
1 'polypeptide(L)'
;MGIIDLYCLNLPPRKQFQPKLTSLAGVIPSPNQPDMITINNVMKTLVDELNQLKNGITVCTPNYPHGKKVIVKLVALIGNIVATNKVGGFMSHSAKRFCSWCEIQYNERVDLKIGKLCTQNTILAESHR
;
A
#
# COMPACT_ATOMS: atom_id res chain seq x y z
N MET A 1 5.01 6.99 -16.48
CA MET A 1 3.96 5.96 -16.31
C MET A 1 4.33 5.13 -15.09
N GLY A 2 3.41 4.97 -14.13
CA GLY A 2 3.59 4.10 -12.97
C GLY A 2 2.66 2.90 -13.03
N ILE A 3 3.00 1.83 -12.32
CA ILE A 3 2.25 0.57 -12.30
C ILE A 3 2.02 0.15 -10.85
N ILE A 4 0.86 -0.44 -10.57
CA ILE A 4 0.53 -1.09 -9.31
C ILE A 4 0.37 -2.58 -9.60
N ASP A 5 1.27 -3.38 -9.01
CA ASP A 5 1.29 -4.83 -9.15
C ASP A 5 0.94 -5.50 -7.82
N LEU A 6 0.23 -6.63 -7.91
CA LEU A 6 -0.06 -7.51 -6.78
C LEU A 6 0.72 -8.81 -6.91
N TYR A 7 1.34 -9.22 -5.81
CA TYR A 7 2.12 -10.46 -5.71
C TYR A 7 1.46 -11.42 -4.73
N CYS A 8 1.33 -12.68 -5.14
CA CYS A 8 0.79 -13.74 -4.28
C CYS A 8 1.90 -14.32 -3.39
N LEU A 9 1.90 -13.94 -2.11
CA LEU A 9 2.92 -14.38 -1.14
C LEU A 9 2.78 -15.85 -0.72
N ASN A 10 1.68 -16.52 -1.07
CA ASN A 10 1.51 -17.97 -0.86
C ASN A 10 2.36 -18.82 -1.82
N LEU A 11 2.94 -18.20 -2.86
CA LEU A 11 3.86 -18.88 -3.78
C LEU A 11 5.26 -19.02 -3.15
N PRO A 12 6.07 -20.01 -3.59
CA PRO A 12 7.46 -20.11 -3.17
C PRO A 12 8.24 -18.81 -3.50
N PRO A 13 9.19 -18.36 -2.66
CA PRO A 13 9.86 -17.06 -2.82
C PRO A 13 10.45 -16.82 -4.23
N ARG A 14 11.02 -17.87 -4.85
CA ARG A 14 11.60 -17.82 -6.20
C ARG A 14 10.58 -17.54 -7.33
N LYS A 15 9.28 -17.68 -7.03
CA LYS A 15 8.17 -17.53 -7.98
C LYS A 15 7.32 -16.29 -7.73
N GLN A 16 7.38 -15.68 -6.55
CA GLN A 16 6.49 -14.59 -6.14
C GLN A 16 6.54 -13.38 -7.09
N PHE A 17 7.71 -13.03 -7.59
CA PHE A 17 7.94 -11.85 -8.44
C PHE A 17 8.08 -12.19 -9.93
N GLN A 18 7.68 -13.39 -10.35
CA GLN A 18 7.71 -13.73 -11.77
C GLN A 18 6.58 -13.01 -12.51
N PRO A 19 6.85 -12.31 -13.64
CA PRO A 19 5.82 -11.57 -14.37
C PRO A 19 4.58 -12.38 -14.74
N LYS A 20 4.74 -13.69 -14.99
CA LYS A 20 3.62 -14.62 -15.28
C LYS A 20 2.66 -14.84 -14.11
N LEU A 21 3.12 -14.61 -12.88
CA LEU A 21 2.39 -14.86 -11.63
C LEU A 21 2.04 -13.55 -10.89
N THR A 22 2.39 -12.41 -11.49
CA THR A 22 2.08 -11.06 -11.00
C THR A 22 0.78 -10.59 -11.64
N SER A 23 -0.09 -9.98 -10.85
CA SER A 23 -1.33 -9.37 -11.34
C SER A 23 -1.18 -7.86 -11.43
N LEU A 24 -1.37 -7.30 -12.62
CA LEU A 24 -1.46 -5.86 -12.82
C LEU A 24 -2.78 -5.35 -12.24
N ALA A 25 -2.72 -4.54 -11.19
CA ALA A 25 -3.90 -4.01 -10.49
C ALA A 25 -4.23 -2.57 -10.89
N GLY A 26 -3.28 -1.82 -11.43
CA GLY A 26 -3.54 -0.45 -11.84
C GLY A 26 -2.41 0.20 -12.61
N VAL A 27 -2.76 1.23 -13.37
CA VAL A 27 -1.83 2.08 -14.11
C VAL A 27 -1.97 3.50 -13.60
N ILE A 28 -0.85 4.10 -13.22
CA ILE A 28 -0.76 5.49 -12.82
C ILE A 28 -0.43 6.32 -14.07
N PRO A 29 -1.28 7.29 -14.43
CA PRO A 29 -1.11 8.08 -15.64
C PRO A 29 0.20 8.89 -15.64
N SER A 30 0.76 9.05 -16.84
CA SER A 30 1.92 9.92 -17.17
C SER A 30 1.39 11.25 -17.74
N PRO A 31 2.14 12.38 -17.80
CA PRO A 31 3.59 12.53 -17.63
C PRO A 31 4.05 12.99 -16.24
N ASN A 32 3.17 13.64 -15.49
CA ASN A 32 3.53 14.27 -14.22
C ASN A 32 3.42 13.29 -13.05
N GLN A 33 4.10 13.61 -11.95
CA GLN A 33 3.92 12.86 -10.73
C GLN A 33 2.46 12.98 -10.28
N PRO A 34 1.75 11.87 -10.04
CA PRO A 34 0.36 11.92 -9.64
C PRO A 34 0.22 12.64 -8.29
N ASP A 35 -0.81 13.48 -8.19
CA ASP A 35 -1.21 14.08 -6.94
C ASP A 35 -1.93 13.06 -6.03
N MET A 36 -2.23 13.48 -4.80
CA MET A 36 -2.88 12.59 -3.82
C MET A 36 -4.28 12.15 -4.28
N ILE A 37 -5.03 13.02 -4.96
CA ILE A 37 -6.38 12.74 -5.44
C ILE A 37 -6.35 11.63 -6.49
N THR A 38 -5.44 11.74 -7.46
CA THR A 38 -5.25 10.76 -8.53
C THR A 38 -4.87 9.41 -7.96
N ILE A 39 -3.92 9.38 -7.02
CA ILE A 39 -3.52 8.13 -6.35
C ILE A 39 -4.69 7.53 -5.57
N ASN A 40 -5.41 8.33 -4.78
CA ASN A 40 -6.55 7.86 -4.02
C ASN A 40 -7.63 7.27 -4.92
N ASN A 41 -7.91 7.90 -6.07
CA ASN A 41 -8.90 7.39 -7.02
C ASN A 41 -8.47 6.04 -7.62
N VAL A 42 -7.21 5.88 -8.01
CA VAL A 42 -6.69 4.61 -8.53
C VAL A 42 -6.70 3.53 -7.44
N MET A 43 -6.28 3.88 -6.22
CA MET A 43 -6.21 2.94 -5.10
C MET A 43 -7.59 2.57 -4.54
N LYS A 44 -8.60 3.44 -4.67
CA LYS A 44 -9.94 3.22 -4.09
C LYS A 44 -10.55 1.91 -4.55
N THR A 45 -10.54 1.65 -5.86
CA THR A 45 -11.07 0.41 -6.44
C THR A 45 -10.37 -0.82 -5.86
N LEU A 46 -9.03 -0.78 -5.78
CA LEU A 46 -8.24 -1.87 -5.22
C LEU A 46 -8.52 -2.08 -3.72
N VAL A 47 -8.66 -1.00 -2.96
CA VAL A 47 -8.97 -1.06 -1.52
C VAL A 47 -10.38 -1.64 -1.30
N ASP A 48 -11.37 -1.23 -2.10
CA ASP A 48 -12.73 -1.73 -2.02
C ASP A 48 -12.79 -3.24 -2.30
N GLU A 49 -12.10 -3.71 -3.33
CA GLU A 49 -11.98 -5.15 -3.66
C GLU A 49 -11.29 -5.94 -2.54
N LEU A 50 -10.15 -5.45 -2.04
CA LEU A 50 -9.44 -6.09 -0.93
C LEU A 50 -10.31 -6.15 0.34
N ASN A 51 -11.13 -5.14 0.59
CA ASN A 51 -12.01 -5.11 1.74
C ASN A 51 -13.15 -6.13 1.61
N GLN A 52 -13.67 -6.37 0.41
CA GLN A 52 -14.63 -7.46 0.16
C GLN A 52 -13.99 -8.83 0.40
N LEU A 53 -12.75 -9.02 -0.08
CA LEU A 53 -12.01 -10.29 0.06
C LEU A 53 -11.52 -10.57 1.49
N LYS A 54 -11.53 -9.57 2.37
CA LYS A 54 -11.11 -9.68 3.78
C LYS A 54 -11.94 -10.69 4.57
N ASN A 55 -13.25 -10.77 4.29
CA ASN A 55 -14.16 -11.71 4.95
C ASN A 55 -14.17 -13.11 4.29
N GLY A 56 -13.53 -13.18 3.13
CA GLY A 56 -13.37 -14.36 2.30
C GLY A 56 -14.51 -14.59 1.33
N ILE A 57 -14.16 -15.13 0.17
CA ILE A 57 -15.08 -15.53 -0.89
C ILE A 57 -14.96 -17.03 -1.14
N THR A 58 -16.04 -17.66 -1.63
CA THR A 58 -16.00 -19.06 -2.05
C THR A 58 -15.61 -19.12 -3.52
N VAL A 59 -14.50 -19.79 -3.81
CA VAL A 59 -14.00 -19.98 -5.19
C VAL A 59 -14.09 -21.46 -5.55
N CYS A 60 -14.82 -21.77 -6.63
CA CYS A 60 -14.87 -23.11 -7.19
C CYS A 60 -13.72 -23.30 -8.18
N THR A 61 -13.09 -24.47 -8.14
CA THR A 61 -12.02 -24.86 -9.06
C THR A 61 -12.22 -26.32 -9.46
N PRO A 62 -11.58 -26.83 -10.54
CA PRO A 62 -11.70 -28.23 -10.91
C PRO A 62 -11.35 -29.21 -9.78
N ASN A 63 -10.37 -28.86 -8.94
CA ASN A 63 -9.96 -29.66 -7.79
C ASN A 63 -10.86 -29.47 -6.55
N TYR A 64 -11.69 -28.43 -6.54
CA TYR A 64 -12.60 -28.09 -5.45
C TYR A 64 -13.97 -27.69 -6.02
N PRO A 65 -14.77 -28.67 -6.50
CA PRO A 65 -16.05 -28.39 -7.16
C PRO A 65 -17.11 -27.83 -6.21
N HIS A 66 -17.05 -28.18 -4.92
CA HIS A 66 -17.90 -27.62 -3.87
C HIS A 66 -17.43 -26.24 -3.36
N GLY A 67 -16.41 -25.68 -4.00
CA GLY A 67 -15.81 -24.42 -3.59
C GLY A 67 -14.83 -24.53 -2.43
N LYS A 68 -13.94 -23.55 -2.35
CA LYS A 68 -13.04 -23.35 -1.21
C LYS A 68 -13.12 -21.90 -0.77
N LYS A 69 -13.23 -21.66 0.53
CA LYS A 69 -13.16 -20.30 1.09
C LYS A 69 -11.74 -19.77 0.95
N VAL A 70 -11.58 -18.65 0.26
CA VAL A 70 -10.33 -17.93 0.05
C VAL A 70 -10.44 -16.57 0.72
N ILE A 71 -9.48 -16.25 1.58
CA ILE A 71 -9.35 -14.96 2.24
C ILE A 71 -8.08 -14.30 1.72
N VAL A 72 -8.19 -13.03 1.31
CA VAL A 72 -7.04 -12.24 0.88
C VAL A 72 -6.69 -11.22 1.96
N LYS A 73 -5.39 -11.08 2.23
CA LYS A 73 -4.86 -10.07 3.16
C LYS A 73 -3.71 -9.33 2.48
N LEU A 74 -3.73 -8.01 2.54
CA LEU A 74 -2.61 -7.17 2.14
C LEU A 74 -1.54 -7.20 3.23
N VAL A 75 -0.32 -7.62 2.90
CA VAL A 75 0.78 -7.80 3.86
C VAL A 75 1.79 -6.66 3.82
N ALA A 76 2.15 -6.20 2.63
CA ALA A 76 3.17 -5.18 2.45
C ALA A 76 2.86 -4.27 1.26
N LEU A 77 3.24 -3.00 1.41
CA LEU A 77 3.28 -2.03 0.32
C LEU A 77 4.75 -1.87 -0.10
N ILE A 78 5.08 -2.30 -1.32
CA ILE A 78 6.45 -2.32 -1.84
C ILE A 78 6.55 -1.24 -2.93
N GLY A 79 7.58 -0.40 -2.83
CA GLY A 79 7.84 0.65 -3.81
C GLY A 79 8.95 1.58 -3.34
N ASN A 80 9.24 2.61 -4.14
CA ASN A 80 10.11 3.68 -3.67
C ASN A 80 9.42 4.49 -2.55
N ILE A 81 10.22 5.12 -1.70
CA ILE A 81 9.71 5.84 -0.51
C ILE A 81 8.63 6.88 -0.85
N VAL A 82 8.76 7.56 -1.99
CA VAL A 82 7.83 8.61 -2.40
C VAL A 82 6.46 8.01 -2.77
N ALA A 83 6.43 6.92 -3.53
CA ALA A 83 5.19 6.24 -3.91
C ALA A 83 4.53 5.57 -2.71
N THR A 84 5.32 4.86 -1.88
CA THR A 84 4.80 4.21 -0.67
C THR A 84 4.24 5.23 0.31
N ASN A 85 4.87 6.41 0.44
CA ASN A 85 4.37 7.44 1.33
C ASN A 85 3.04 8.02 0.83
N LYS A 86 2.94 8.32 -0.48
CA LYS A 86 1.67 8.81 -1.03
C LYS A 86 0.53 7.80 -0.90
N VAL A 87 0.80 6.51 -1.19
CA VAL A 87 -0.21 5.45 -1.09
C VAL A 87 -0.56 5.11 0.36
N GLY A 88 0.45 5.04 1.24
CA GLY A 88 0.27 4.75 2.66
C GLY A 88 -0.22 5.93 3.49
N GLY A 89 -0.36 7.11 2.89
CA GLY A 89 -0.73 8.35 3.59
C GLY A 89 0.37 8.85 4.55
N PHE A 90 1.62 8.46 4.32
CA PHE A 90 2.77 8.94 5.08
C PHE A 90 3.28 10.29 4.58
N MET A 91 3.98 10.99 5.47
CA MET A 91 4.53 12.31 5.18
C MET A 91 5.69 12.24 4.17
N SER A 92 5.94 13.35 3.48
CA SER A 92 7.10 13.49 2.59
C SER A 92 8.42 13.27 3.35
N HIS A 93 9.44 12.78 2.66
CA HIS A 93 10.82 12.76 3.17
C HIS A 93 11.34 14.16 3.56
N SER A 94 10.79 15.21 2.95
CA SER A 94 11.11 16.63 3.22
C SER A 94 10.21 17.25 4.29
N ALA A 95 9.27 16.49 4.85
CA ALA A 95 8.37 17.02 5.87
C ALA A 95 9.10 17.17 7.22
N LYS A 96 8.64 18.15 8.01
CA LYS A 96 9.20 18.44 9.34
C LYS A 96 9.17 17.20 10.24
N ARG A 97 8.14 16.37 10.11
CA ARG A 97 8.06 14.99 10.63
C ARG A 97 8.14 14.02 9.45
N PHE A 98 9.26 13.35 9.31
CA PHE A 98 9.52 12.46 8.17
C PHE A 98 9.19 10.99 8.48
N CYS A 99 9.10 10.63 9.76
CA CYS A 99 8.85 9.27 10.21
C CYS A 99 7.38 9.08 10.60
N SER A 100 6.75 8.01 10.12
CA SER A 100 5.37 7.68 10.49
C SER A 100 5.23 7.00 11.84
N TRP A 101 6.35 6.71 12.51
CA TRP A 101 6.42 5.96 13.76
C TRP A 101 7.11 6.77 14.86
N CYS A 102 7.56 8.00 14.58
CA CYS A 102 8.26 8.84 15.54
C CYS A 102 7.66 10.25 15.49
N GLU A 103 7.55 10.92 16.63
CA GLU A 103 7.07 12.31 16.70
C GLU A 103 8.18 13.35 16.50
N ILE A 104 9.40 12.87 16.24
CA ILE A 104 10.65 13.64 16.17
C ILE A 104 10.71 14.46 14.89
N GLN A 105 11.26 15.66 15.00
CA GLN A 105 11.45 16.54 13.85
C GLN A 105 12.75 16.23 13.09
N TYR A 106 12.83 16.66 11.83
CA TYR A 106 14.00 16.42 10.98
C TYR A 106 15.34 16.89 11.60
N ASN A 107 15.33 18.02 12.32
CA ASN A 107 16.49 18.57 13.03
C ASN A 107 16.93 17.75 14.25
N GLU A 108 16.06 16.88 14.78
CA GLU A 108 16.29 16.06 15.99
C GLU A 108 16.53 14.59 15.63
N ARG A 109 16.81 14.29 14.36
CA ARG A 109 16.95 12.91 13.82
C ARG A 109 17.98 12.03 14.51
N VAL A 110 18.91 12.59 15.28
CA VAL A 110 19.91 11.83 16.04
C VAL A 110 19.26 11.07 17.20
N ASP A 111 18.12 11.56 17.70
CA ASP A 111 17.41 10.99 18.84
C ASP A 111 16.29 10.01 18.45
N LEU A 112 16.40 9.38 17.27
CA LEU A 112 15.40 8.45 16.74
C LEU A 112 15.07 7.35 17.74
N LYS A 113 13.80 7.33 18.17
CA LYS A 113 13.23 6.30 19.05
C LYS A 113 11.95 5.78 18.41
N ILE A 114 11.75 4.47 18.47
CA ILE A 114 10.48 3.87 18.02
C ILE A 114 9.36 4.44 18.90
N GLY A 115 8.43 5.16 18.28
CA GLY A 115 7.25 5.74 18.92
C GLY A 115 5.96 5.06 18.47
N LYS A 116 4.85 5.76 18.66
CA LYS A 116 3.53 5.29 18.23
C LYS A 116 3.33 5.60 16.74
N LEU A 117 2.60 4.72 16.04
CA LEU A 117 2.21 4.94 14.64
C LEU A 117 1.36 6.21 14.52
N CYS A 118 1.84 7.18 13.75
CA CYS A 118 1.08 8.35 13.31
C CYS A 118 0.05 7.90 12.26
N THR A 119 -1.23 8.04 12.59
CA THR A 119 -2.32 7.68 11.67
C THR A 119 -2.56 8.79 10.65
N GLN A 120 -3.14 8.45 9.50
CA GLN A 120 -3.50 9.40 8.44
C GLN A 120 -4.35 10.58 8.95
N ASN A 121 -5.22 10.35 9.95
CA ASN A 121 -6.03 11.40 10.59
C ASN A 121 -5.18 12.41 11.38
N THR A 122 -4.11 11.93 12.02
CA THR A 122 -3.14 12.78 12.73
C THR A 122 -2.29 13.59 11.74
N ILE A 123 -1.96 12.99 10.59
CA ILE A 123 -1.15 13.62 9.53
C ILE A 123 -1.94 14.73 8.81
N LEU A 124 -3.21 14.51 8.49
CA LEU A 124 -4.08 15.53 7.87
C LEU A 124 -4.33 16.73 8.80
N ALA A 125 -4.44 16.50 10.11
CA ALA A 125 -4.57 17.58 11.09
C ALA A 125 -3.31 18.46 11.21
N GLU A 126 -2.13 17.89 10.91
CA GLU A 126 -0.84 18.58 11.00
C GLU A 126 -0.40 19.24 9.69
N SER A 127 -0.91 18.81 8.52
CA SER A 127 -0.58 19.47 7.24
C SER A 127 -1.27 20.81 7.02
N HIS A 128 -2.27 21.14 7.84
CA HIS A 128 -3.01 22.41 7.82
C HIS A 128 -2.54 23.42 8.89
N ARG A 129 -1.41 23.16 9.56
CA ARG A 129 -0.70 24.12 10.43
C ARG A 129 0.63 24.52 9.80
#